data_AF-A0A9Q3K0L7-F1
#
_entry.id   AF-A0A9Q3K0L7-F1
#
_cell.length_a   1.000
_cell.length_b   1.000
_cell.length_c   1.000
_cell.angle_alpha   90.00
_cell.angle_beta   90.00
_cell.angle_gamma   90.00
#
_symmetry.space_group_name_H-M   'P 1'
#
loop_
_entity.id
_entity.type
_entity.pdbx_description
1 polymer ?
#
loop_
_entity_poly.entity_id
_entity_poly.type
_entity_poly.pdbx_seq_one_letter_code
_entity_poly.pdbx_strand_id
1 'polypeptide(L)'
;MKQDHGKHDCSWWKSEAITKWANNSWRFKMENAFEGAIFNSEKDKPLTWFFKQKDRLSALHPDMSDTMINMKILRKCGGELEHAIKCRCVEPHSIEDYINAMEDIITRARIGETWTKIPME
;
A
#
# COMPACT_ATOMS: atom_id res chain seq x y z
N MET A 1 5.43 14.64 -40.07
CA MET A 1 4.96 13.32 -39.59
C MET A 1 4.23 13.56 -38.27
N LYS A 2 2.90 13.45 -38.25
CA LYS A 2 2.15 13.49 -36.99
C LYS A 2 2.29 12.10 -36.37
N GLN A 3 2.92 12.00 -35.20
CA GLN A 3 3.00 10.74 -34.49
C GLN A 3 1.58 10.37 -34.06
N ASP A 4 1.11 9.23 -34.56
CA ASP A 4 -0.16 8.65 -34.20
C ASP A 4 -0.05 8.26 -32.72
N HIS A 5 -0.62 9.07 -31.82
CA HIS A 5 -0.71 8.73 -30.41
C HIS A 5 -1.81 7.68 -30.27
N GLY A 6 -1.45 6.44 -30.62
CA GLY A 6 -2.30 5.27 -30.46
C GLY A 6 -2.88 5.25 -29.04
N LYS A 7 -4.10 4.72 -28.90
CA LYS A 7 -4.77 4.55 -27.60
C LYS A 7 -3.92 3.65 -26.70
N HIS A 8 -3.00 4.25 -25.98
CA HIS A 8 -2.20 3.59 -24.96
C HIS A 8 -2.96 3.59 -23.64
N ASP A 9 -2.83 2.50 -22.89
CA ASP A 9 -3.43 2.40 -21.57
C ASP A 9 -2.75 3.34 -20.55
N CYS A 10 -3.40 3.54 -19.41
CA CYS A 10 -2.91 4.44 -18.37
C CYS A 10 -1.55 3.99 -17.80
N SER A 11 -1.29 2.68 -17.74
CA SER A 11 0.00 2.10 -17.33
C SER A 11 1.14 2.52 -18.26
N TRP A 12 0.91 2.50 -19.57
CA TRP A 12 1.89 2.92 -20.56
C TRP A 12 2.24 4.40 -20.40
N TRP A 13 1.22 5.27 -20.24
CA TRP A 13 1.46 6.69 -20.01
C TRP A 13 2.21 6.97 -18.71
N LYS A 14 1.92 6.23 -17.63
CA LYS A 14 2.69 6.30 -16.38
C LYS A 14 4.15 5.91 -16.62
N SER A 15 4.40 4.81 -17.32
CA SER A 15 5.75 4.33 -17.64
C SER A 15 6.55 5.34 -18.47
N GLU A 16 5.93 5.95 -19.49
CA GLU A 16 6.58 6.96 -20.32
C GLU A 16 6.86 8.26 -19.55
N ALA A 17 5.92 8.72 -18.72
CA ALA A 17 6.13 9.89 -17.88
C ALA A 17 7.29 9.67 -16.90
N ILE A 18 7.39 8.48 -16.30
CA ILE A 18 8.50 8.09 -15.44
C ILE A 18 9.79 8.04 -16.26
N THR A 19 9.82 7.33 -17.39
CA THR A 19 11.03 7.21 -18.22
C THR A 19 11.56 8.58 -18.65
N LYS A 20 10.67 9.51 -19.00
CA LYS A 20 11.04 10.83 -19.50
C LYS A 20 11.40 11.85 -18.41
N TRP A 21 10.80 11.75 -17.22
CA TRP A 21 10.91 12.79 -16.19
C TRP A 21 11.43 12.31 -14.82
N ALA A 22 11.52 11.00 -14.59
CA ALA A 22 12.08 10.43 -13.37
C ALA A 22 13.61 10.46 -13.38
N ASN A 23 14.18 11.63 -13.10
CA ASN A 23 15.59 11.75 -12.81
C ASN A 23 15.95 11.05 -11.47
N ASN A 24 17.25 10.81 -11.24
CA ASN A 24 17.73 10.12 -10.04
C ASN A 24 17.25 10.76 -8.73
N SER A 25 17.11 12.09 -8.71
CA SER A 25 16.60 12.81 -7.53
C SER A 25 15.13 12.50 -7.24
N TRP A 26 14.29 12.33 -8.27
CA TRP A 26 12.90 11.90 -8.09
C TRP A 26 12.81 10.45 -7.59
N ARG A 27 13.62 9.55 -8.16
CA ARG A 27 13.67 8.14 -7.71
C ARG A 27 14.05 8.05 -6.24
N PHE A 28 15.12 8.75 -5.84
CA PHE A 28 15.56 8.82 -4.46
C PHE A 28 14.49 9.40 -3.51
N LYS A 29 13.74 10.42 -3.94
CA LYS A 29 12.62 10.97 -3.15
C LYS A 29 11.49 9.95 -2.97
N MET A 30 11.12 9.22 -4.03
CA MET A 30 10.08 8.20 -3.96
C MET A 30 10.49 7.02 -3.08
N GLU A 31 11.74 6.56 -3.20
CA GLU A 31 12.31 5.50 -2.37
C GLU A 31 12.27 5.90 -0.89
N ASN A 32 12.80 7.08 -0.53
CA ASN A 32 12.75 7.57 0.84
C ASN A 32 11.31 7.75 1.35
N ALA A 33 10.40 8.21 0.49
CA ALA A 33 9.00 8.39 0.85
C ALA A 33 8.29 7.05 1.11
N PHE A 34 8.69 5.97 0.43
CA PHE A 34 8.20 4.62 0.72
C PHE A 34 8.91 4.03 1.95
N GLU A 35 10.22 4.20 2.07
CA GLU A 35 11.00 3.64 3.17
C GLU A 35 10.55 4.19 4.53
N GLY A 36 10.30 5.50 4.62
CA GLY A 36 9.79 6.16 5.82
C GLY A 36 8.28 6.04 6.04
N ALA A 37 7.52 5.46 5.09
CA ALA A 37 6.07 5.28 5.25
C ALA A 37 5.77 4.03 6.08
N ILE A 38 5.82 4.18 7.40
CA ILE A 38 5.30 3.18 8.34
C ILE A 38 3.81 3.42 8.56
N PHE A 39 3.00 2.37 8.51
CA PHE A 39 1.56 2.48 8.72
C PHE A 39 1.23 2.82 10.18
N ASN A 40 0.32 3.78 10.39
CA ASN A 40 -0.17 4.17 11.71
C ASN A 40 -1.69 4.03 11.77
N SER A 41 -2.21 3.12 12.60
CA SER A 41 -3.65 2.82 12.72
C SER A 41 -4.51 3.95 13.29
N GLU A 42 -3.92 4.96 13.93
CA GLU A 42 -4.63 6.14 14.43
C GLU A 42 -4.78 7.22 13.37
N LYS A 43 -3.78 7.36 12.49
CA LYS A 43 -3.67 8.46 11.52
C LYS A 43 -4.03 8.05 10.09
N ASP A 44 -3.71 6.82 9.71
CA ASP A 44 -3.85 6.33 8.35
C ASP A 44 -5.13 5.53 8.15
N LYS A 45 -5.74 5.71 6.98
CA LYS A 45 -6.83 4.85 6.50
C LYS A 45 -6.22 3.72 5.66
N PRO A 46 -6.49 2.43 5.98
CA PRO A 46 -5.88 1.29 5.28
C PRO A 46 -5.98 1.37 3.76
N LEU A 47 -7.19 1.56 3.22
CA LEU A 47 -7.44 1.66 1.78
C LEU A 47 -6.56 2.72 1.12
N THR A 48 -6.64 3.97 1.58
CA THR A 48 -5.92 5.11 1.00
C THR A 48 -4.41 4.95 1.13
N TRP A 49 -3.94 4.50 2.29
CA TRP A 49 -2.52 4.33 2.54
C TRP A 49 -1.93 3.21 1.69
N PHE A 50 -2.62 2.07 1.58
CA PHE A 50 -2.16 0.91 0.81
C PHE A 50 -2.01 1.26 -0.68
N PHE A 51 -3.04 1.88 -1.29
CA PHE A 51 -2.96 2.30 -2.69
C PHE A 51 -1.86 3.32 -2.95
N LYS A 52 -1.64 4.26 -2.02
CA LYS A 52 -0.55 5.23 -2.14
C LYS A 52 0.83 4.55 -2.15
N GLN A 53 1.03 3.51 -1.35
CA GLN A 53 2.28 2.74 -1.38
C GLN A 53 2.39 1.87 -2.62
N LYS A 54 1.29 1.27 -3.09
CA LYS A 54 1.24 0.53 -4.36
C LYS A 54 1.65 1.41 -5.53
N ASP A 55 1.12 2.63 -5.62
CA ASP A 55 1.46 3.57 -6.69
C ASP A 55 2.95 3.94 -6.68
N ARG A 56 3.52 4.19 -5.49
CA ARG A 56 4.96 4.48 -5.35
C ARG A 56 5.82 3.32 -5.81
N LEU A 57 5.51 2.10 -5.37
CA LEU A 57 6.27 0.90 -5.74
C LEU A 57 6.11 0.56 -7.22
N SER A 58 4.90 0.68 -7.77
CA SER A 58 4.64 0.44 -9.20
C SER A 58 5.40 1.44 -10.08
N ALA A 59 5.55 2.68 -9.60
CA ALA A 59 6.31 3.70 -10.30
C ALA A 59 7.84 3.50 -10.22
N LEU A 60 8.34 2.98 -9.10
CA LEU A 60 9.76 2.67 -8.92
C LEU A 60 10.17 1.35 -9.58
N HIS A 61 9.27 0.37 -9.59
CA HIS A 61 9.52 -0.99 -10.04
C HIS A 61 8.36 -1.49 -10.92
N PRO A 62 8.26 -1.00 -12.17
CA PRO A 62 7.16 -1.35 -13.08
C PRO A 62 7.09 -2.86 -13.39
N ASP A 63 8.22 -3.56 -13.33
CA ASP A 63 8.30 -5.00 -13.63
C ASP A 63 8.04 -5.89 -12.39
N MET A 64 7.73 -5.30 -11.23
CA MET A 64 7.49 -6.05 -10.00
C MET A 64 6.09 -6.64 -9.98
N SER A 65 5.96 -7.91 -9.58
CA SER A 65 4.65 -8.54 -9.46
C SER A 65 3.81 -7.89 -8.35
N ASP A 66 2.49 -7.87 -8.55
CA ASP A 66 1.54 -7.35 -7.57
C ASP A 66 1.67 -8.03 -6.21
N THR A 67 1.91 -9.35 -6.19
CA THR A 67 2.18 -10.11 -4.96
C THR A 67 3.40 -9.58 -4.22
N MET A 68 4.50 -9.30 -4.93
CA MET A 68 5.72 -8.77 -4.31
C MET A 68 5.52 -7.34 -3.82
N ILE A 69 4.79 -6.51 -4.58
CA ILE A 69 4.39 -5.17 -4.16
C ILE A 69 3.60 -5.24 -2.85
N ASN A 70 2.56 -6.08 -2.79
CA ASN A 70 1.72 -6.24 -1.60
C ASN A 70 2.55 -6.70 -0.39
N MET A 71 3.43 -7.69 -0.55
CA MET A 71 4.32 -8.14 0.52
C MET A 71 5.23 -7.02 1.04
N LYS A 72 5.80 -6.19 0.15
CA LYS A 72 6.60 -5.03 0.56
C LYS A 72 5.79 -4.01 1.36
N ILE A 73 4.54 -3.77 0.98
CA ILE A 73 3.63 -2.86 1.70
C ILE A 73 3.30 -3.43 3.09
N LEU A 74 3.02 -4.73 3.21
CA LEU A 74 2.71 -5.36 4.50
C LEU A 74 3.87 -5.26 5.50
N ARG A 75 5.12 -5.36 5.04
CA ARG A 75 6.30 -5.15 5.90
C ARG A 75 6.34 -3.75 6.55
N LYS A 76 5.68 -2.77 5.94
CA LYS A 76 5.56 -1.40 6.47
C LYS A 76 4.45 -1.27 7.53
N CYS A 77 3.68 -2.33 7.78
CA CYS A 77 2.67 -2.36 8.85
C CYS A 77 3.26 -2.65 10.24
N GLY A 78 4.51 -3.13 10.31
CA GLY A 78 5.14 -3.56 11.56
C GLY A 78 4.80 -5.00 11.93
N GLY A 79 5.69 -5.67 12.66
CA GLY A 79 5.71 -7.14 12.78
C GLY A 79 4.42 -7.77 13.32
N GLU A 80 3.80 -7.19 14.35
CA GLU A 80 2.57 -7.73 14.94
C GLU A 80 1.37 -7.57 13.99
N LEU A 81 1.23 -6.39 13.38
CA LEU A 81 0.14 -6.11 12.45
C LEU A 81 0.32 -6.89 11.14
N GLU A 82 1.54 -6.99 10.62
CA GLU A 82 1.88 -7.83 9.47
C GLU A 82 1.49 -9.30 9.73
N HIS A 83 1.85 -9.84 10.89
CA HIS A 83 1.50 -11.21 11.26
C HIS A 83 -0.01 -11.39 11.37
N ALA A 84 -0.71 -10.46 12.05
CA ALA A 84 -2.16 -10.51 12.22
C ALA A 84 -2.93 -10.43 10.90
N ILE A 85 -2.45 -9.64 9.93
CA ILE A 85 -3.02 -9.55 8.58
C ILE A 85 -2.82 -10.89 7.85
N LYS A 86 -1.59 -11.43 7.84
CA LYS A 86 -1.28 -12.70 7.18
C LYS A 86 -2.10 -13.86 7.72
N CYS A 87 -2.39 -13.89 9.03
CA CYS A 87 -3.24 -14.92 9.62
C CYS A 87 -4.71 -14.84 9.19
N ARG A 88 -5.18 -13.68 8.71
CA ARG A 88 -6.57 -13.46 8.31
C ARG A 88 -6.81 -13.61 6.82
N CYS A 89 -5.79 -13.41 6.00
CA CYS A 89 -5.90 -13.65 4.56
C CYS A 89 -5.80 -15.16 4.30
N VAL A 90 -6.72 -15.73 3.51
CA VAL A 90 -6.67 -17.13 3.01
C VAL A 90 -6.28 -17.12 1.53
N GLU A 91 -5.31 -17.93 1.13
CA GLU A 91 -4.76 -17.90 -0.25
C GLU A 91 -5.81 -18.41 -1.25
N PRO A 92 -5.91 -17.83 -2.47
CA PRO A 92 -5.11 -16.71 -3.01
C PRO A 92 -5.57 -15.34 -2.48
N HIS A 93 -4.62 -14.46 -2.17
CA HIS A 93 -4.92 -13.13 -1.61
C HIS A 93 -4.97 -12.02 -2.67
N SER A 94 -6.09 -11.30 -2.71
CA SER A 94 -6.24 -10.05 -3.46
C SER A 94 -5.80 -8.83 -2.64
N ILE A 95 -5.70 -7.66 -3.29
CA ILE A 95 -5.47 -6.38 -2.60
C ILE A 95 -6.62 -6.08 -1.62
N GLU A 96 -7.85 -6.43 -2.00
CA GLU A 96 -9.03 -6.23 -1.15
C GLU A 96 -8.95 -7.07 0.13
N ASP A 97 -8.46 -8.31 0.04
CA ASP A 97 -8.30 -9.17 1.22
C ASP A 97 -7.35 -8.57 2.25
N TYR A 98 -6.24 -7.98 1.79
CA TYR A 98 -5.30 -7.30 2.68
C TYR A 98 -5.91 -6.06 3.32
N ILE A 99 -6.62 -5.25 2.55
CA ILE A 99 -7.23 -4.00 3.03
C ILE A 99 -8.36 -4.32 4.03
N ASN A 100 -9.22 -5.28 3.70
CA ASN A 100 -10.30 -5.74 4.58
C ASN A 100 -9.74 -6.31 5.90
N ALA A 101 -8.66 -7.11 5.83
CA ALA A 101 -8.00 -7.62 7.03
C ALA A 101 -7.40 -6.49 7.90
N MET A 102 -6.77 -5.48 7.28
CA MET A 102 -6.28 -4.30 7.99
C MET A 102 -7.42 -3.55 8.70
N GLU A 103 -8.52 -3.30 7.99
CA GLU A 103 -9.69 -2.60 8.53
C GLU A 103 -10.35 -3.37 9.68
N ASP A 104 -10.52 -4.69 9.55
CA ASP A 104 -11.07 -5.55 10.60
C ASP A 104 -10.19 -5.53 11.86
N ILE A 105 -8.86 -5.67 11.72
CA ILE A 105 -7.93 -5.65 12.86
C ILE A 105 -7.99 -4.31 13.59
N ILE A 106 -7.92 -3.20 12.86
CA ILE A 106 -7.93 -1.85 13.45
C ILE A 106 -9.26 -1.58 14.15
N THR A 107 -10.38 -1.98 13.52
CA THR A 107 -11.72 -1.79 14.09
C THR A 107 -11.87 -2.60 15.37
N ARG A 108 -11.45 -3.88 15.37
CA ARG A 108 -11.52 -4.74 16.57
C ARG A 108 -10.62 -4.26 17.71
N ALA A 109 -9.41 -3.78 17.39
CA ALA A 109 -8.50 -3.22 18.38
C ALA A 109 -9.13 -2.01 19.09
N ARG A 110 -9.72 -1.08 18.31
CA ARG A 110 -10.44 0.08 18.84
C ARG A 110 -11.65 -0.33 19.69
N ILE A 111 -12.41 -1.32 19.26
CA ILE A 111 -13.54 -1.83 20.04
C ILE A 111 -13.05 -2.37 21.39
N GLY A 112 -11.98 -3.17 21.44
CA GLY A 112 -11.41 -3.69 22.69
C GLY A 112 -11.00 -2.60 23.69
N GLU A 113 -10.48 -1.46 23.20
CA GLU A 113 -10.16 -0.28 24.02
C GLU A 113 -11.40 0.44 24.56
N THR A 114 -12.51 0.42 23.82
CA THR A 114 -13.76 1.05 24.28
C THR A 114 -14.42 0.24 25.40
N TRP A 115 -14.43 -1.09 25.32
CA TRP A 115 -15.02 -1.96 26.35
C TRP A 115 -14.23 -1.97 27.66
N THR A 116 -12.90 -1.82 27.60
CA THR A 116 -12.05 -1.75 28.81
C THR A 116 -12.18 -0.45 29.58
N LYS A 117 -12.75 0.61 28.97
CA LYS A 117 -12.93 1.92 29.59
C LYS A 117 -14.31 2.14 30.22
N ILE A 118 -15.24 1.18 30.08
CA ILE A 118 -16.55 1.25 30.73
C ILE A 118 -16.38 0.66 32.14
N PRO A 119 -16.52 1.45 33.22
CA PRO A 119 -16.56 0.88 34.56
C PRO A 119 -17.82 0.02 34.65
N MET A 120 -17.67 -1.22 35.09
CA MET A 120 -18.83 -2.01 35.53
C MET A 120 -19.31 -1.39 36.84
N GLU A 121 -20.41 -0.65 36.79
CA GLU A 121 -21.20 -0.22 37.96
C GLU A 121 -21.86 -1.42 38.64
#